data_AF-A0A3A1YKS0-F1
#
_entry.id   AF-A0A3A1YKS0-F1
#
_cell.length_a   1.000
_cell.length_b   1.000
_cell.length_c   1.000
_cell.angle_alpha   90.00
_cell.angle_beta   90.00
_cell.angle_gamma   90.00
#
_symmetry.space_group_name_H-M   'P 1'
#
loop_
_entity.id
_entity.type
_entity.pdbx_description
1 polymer ?
#
loop_
_entity_poly.entity_id
_entity_poly.type
_entity_poly.pdbx_seq_one_letter_code
_entity_poly.pdbx_strand_id
1 'polypeptide(L)'
;MSQQFISSEIVESREGYILDYISNVYIKNTPEETQATQPFSQILVNDYNYEKSQIITRPQFFVKKSPSDTSGSFPIDIAVFKTPEKKENELYIIVECKQSMIKEGISQLKDYLTLSSAELGVWYNGKDTPVYLQKIITENGLVFKQIPNIPKRGERLEDIGLYKRKDLIVPHNLKAIFNSLRNHLAGNAIGTTRDEELAKQLINIIFTKIYDEKFTPPNEVVKF
;
A
#
# COMPACT_ATOMS: atom_id res chain seq x y z
N MET A 1 4.63 8.43 -45.24
CA MET A 1 4.72 9.14 -43.95
C MET A 1 3.30 9.48 -43.51
N SER A 2 2.68 8.63 -42.71
CA SER A 2 1.37 8.88 -42.11
C SER A 2 1.61 9.18 -40.63
N GLN A 3 1.62 10.45 -40.26
CA GLN A 3 1.59 10.86 -38.86
C GLN A 3 0.24 10.45 -38.27
N GLN A 4 0.29 9.45 -37.41
CA GLN A 4 -0.83 8.98 -36.62
C GLN A 4 -0.98 9.97 -35.46
N PHE A 5 -2.01 10.83 -35.54
CA PHE A 5 -2.38 11.71 -34.45
C PHE A 5 -2.83 10.86 -33.26
N ILE A 6 -2.04 10.89 -32.18
CA ILE A 6 -2.43 10.35 -30.88
C ILE A 6 -3.52 11.27 -30.35
N SER A 7 -4.78 10.81 -30.37
CA SER A 7 -5.88 11.49 -29.70
C SER A 7 -5.62 11.45 -28.20
N SER A 8 -5.19 12.57 -27.63
CA SER A 8 -5.27 12.80 -26.19
C SER A 8 -6.75 12.82 -25.82
N GLU A 9 -7.24 11.74 -25.22
CA GLU A 9 -8.57 11.74 -24.60
C GLU A 9 -8.64 12.89 -23.60
N ILE A 10 -9.48 13.88 -23.92
CA ILE A 10 -9.82 14.95 -23.00
C ILE A 10 -10.66 14.28 -21.91
N VAL A 11 -10.05 13.98 -20.78
CA VAL A 11 -10.76 13.52 -19.58
C VAL A 11 -11.68 14.67 -19.16
N GLU A 12 -12.98 14.52 -19.44
CA GLU A 12 -14.01 15.47 -19.06
C GLU A 12 -13.99 15.66 -17.55
N SER A 13 -13.46 16.80 -17.08
CA SER A 13 -13.37 17.09 -15.66
C SER A 13 -14.78 17.37 -15.12
N ARG A 14 -15.37 16.40 -14.43
CA ARG A 14 -16.64 16.58 -13.72
C ARG A 14 -16.36 17.28 -12.38
N GLU A 15 -16.83 18.51 -12.23
CA GLU A 15 -16.56 19.34 -11.04
C GLU A 15 -16.95 18.61 -9.74
N GLY A 16 -16.00 18.50 -8.81
CA GLY A 16 -16.18 17.77 -7.54
C GLY A 16 -16.06 16.24 -7.63
N TYR A 17 -15.67 15.68 -8.78
CA TYR A 17 -15.41 14.25 -8.98
C TYR A 17 -13.98 14.01 -9.48
N ILE A 18 -13.47 12.80 -9.25
CA ILE A 18 -12.22 12.30 -9.80
C ILE A 18 -12.47 10.94 -10.47
N LEU A 19 -11.63 10.57 -11.43
CA LEU A 19 -11.66 9.24 -12.04
C LEU A 19 -10.94 8.25 -11.13
N ASP A 20 -11.64 7.22 -10.65
CA ASP A 20 -11.03 6.14 -9.88
C ASP A 20 -10.03 5.35 -10.72
N TYR A 21 -8.81 5.19 -10.22
CA TYR A 21 -7.68 4.69 -10.99
C TYR A 21 -7.83 3.21 -11.40
N ILE A 22 -8.54 2.39 -10.63
CA ILE A 22 -8.67 0.96 -10.88
C ILE A 22 -9.88 0.66 -11.77
N SER A 23 -11.04 1.23 -11.44
CA SER A 23 -12.33 0.96 -12.07
C SER A 23 -12.67 1.89 -13.23
N ASN A 24 -11.98 3.03 -13.37
CA ASN A 24 -12.31 4.11 -14.31
C ASN A 24 -13.73 4.69 -14.12
N VAL A 25 -14.28 4.62 -12.90
CA VAL A 25 -15.57 5.22 -12.55
C VAL A 25 -15.35 6.60 -11.92
N TYR A 26 -16.19 7.58 -12.26
CA TYR A 26 -16.18 8.88 -11.59
C TYR A 26 -16.72 8.76 -10.16
N ILE A 27 -15.92 9.16 -9.18
CA ILE A 27 -16.25 9.13 -7.76
C ILE A 27 -16.12 10.53 -7.15
N LYS A 28 -16.82 10.79 -6.04
CA LYS A 28 -16.76 12.08 -5.37
C LYS A 28 -15.32 12.37 -4.93
N ASN A 29 -14.86 13.58 -5.20
CA ASN A 29 -13.56 14.06 -4.77
C ASN A 29 -13.59 14.33 -3.25
N THR A 30 -13.19 13.33 -2.46
CA THR A 30 -13.00 13.48 -1.01
C THR A 30 -11.51 13.54 -0.66
N PRO A 31 -11.14 14.11 0.49
CA PRO A 31 -9.76 14.07 0.98
C PRO A 31 -9.20 12.65 1.10
N GLU A 32 -10.00 11.70 1.57
CA GLU A 32 -9.60 10.30 1.70
C GLU A 32 -9.27 9.66 0.35
N GLU A 33 -10.11 9.90 -0.66
CA GLU A 33 -9.86 9.40 -2.01
C GLU A 33 -8.60 10.01 -2.62
N THR A 34 -8.45 11.32 -2.53
CA THR A 34 -7.31 12.03 -3.13
C THR A 34 -5.98 11.82 -2.42
N GLN A 35 -6.00 11.59 -1.11
CA GLN A 35 -4.80 11.52 -0.29
C GLN A 35 -4.40 10.09 0.05
N ALA A 36 -5.34 9.15 0.16
CA ALA A 36 -5.06 7.78 0.60
C ALA A 36 -5.47 6.74 -0.44
N THR A 37 -6.76 6.58 -0.76
CA THR A 37 -7.27 5.44 -1.56
C THR A 37 -6.70 5.42 -2.98
N GLN A 38 -6.79 6.53 -3.71
CA GLN A 38 -6.29 6.60 -5.10
C GLN A 38 -4.77 6.60 -5.18
N PRO A 39 -4.01 7.30 -4.31
CA PRO A 39 -2.57 7.13 -4.26
C PRO A 39 -2.14 5.70 -3.95
N PHE A 40 -2.78 5.02 -2.99
CA PHE A 40 -2.40 3.66 -2.63
C PHE A 40 -2.76 2.64 -3.71
N SER A 41 -3.87 2.83 -4.43
CA SER A 41 -4.20 1.99 -5.58
C SER A 41 -3.18 2.11 -6.72
N GLN A 42 -2.62 3.30 -6.93
CA GLN A 42 -1.50 3.50 -7.86
C GLN A 42 -0.22 2.82 -7.36
N ILE A 43 0.10 2.91 -6.06
CA ILE A 43 1.24 2.22 -5.45
C ILE A 43 1.13 0.70 -5.66
N LEU A 44 -0.06 0.11 -5.46
CA LEU A 44 -0.29 -1.32 -5.68
C LEU A 44 0.01 -1.76 -7.12
N VAL A 45 -0.34 -0.93 -8.10
CA VAL A 45 -0.11 -1.24 -9.51
C VAL A 45 1.33 -0.97 -9.94
N ASN A 46 1.84 0.22 -9.64
CA ASN A 46 3.11 0.71 -10.17
C ASN A 46 4.33 0.18 -9.39
N ASP A 47 4.21 -0.01 -8.08
CA ASP A 47 5.35 -0.36 -7.22
C ASP A 47 5.29 -1.84 -6.78
N TYR A 48 4.08 -2.36 -6.53
CA TYR A 48 3.87 -3.77 -6.17
C TYR A 48 3.49 -4.68 -7.34
N ASN A 49 3.33 -4.14 -8.55
CA ASN A 49 3.06 -4.88 -9.79
C ASN A 49 1.75 -5.71 -9.78
N TYR A 50 0.79 -5.38 -8.92
CA TYR A 50 -0.54 -5.99 -8.98
C TYR A 50 -1.29 -5.50 -10.22
N GLU A 51 -1.96 -6.41 -10.93
CA GLU A 51 -2.77 -5.99 -12.06
C GLU A 51 -4.05 -5.29 -11.57
N LYS A 52 -4.52 -4.27 -12.31
CA LYS A 52 -5.84 -3.66 -12.02
C LYS A 52 -6.96 -4.70 -12.02
N SER A 53 -6.82 -5.76 -12.82
CA SER A 53 -7.72 -6.90 -12.89
C SER A 53 -7.82 -7.68 -11.57
N GLN A 54 -6.82 -7.60 -10.67
CA GLN A 54 -6.78 -8.24 -9.35
C GLN A 54 -7.26 -7.32 -8.22
N ILE A 55 -7.50 -6.04 -8.50
CA ILE A 55 -7.83 -5.03 -7.49
C ILE A 55 -9.31 -4.64 -7.64
N ILE A 56 -9.97 -4.40 -6.51
CA ILE A 56 -11.29 -3.78 -6.44
C ILE A 56 -11.18 -2.55 -5.54
N THR A 57 -11.50 -1.39 -6.10
CA THR A 57 -11.85 -0.17 -5.34
C THR A 57 -13.34 0.13 -5.48
N ARG A 58 -13.91 -0.08 -6.69
CA ARG A 58 -15.32 0.20 -6.99
C ARG A 58 -15.98 -0.92 -7.82
N PRO A 59 -17.24 -1.28 -7.53
CA PRO A 59 -17.91 -1.02 -6.24
C PRO A 59 -17.08 -1.60 -5.08
N GLN A 60 -17.20 -1.03 -3.87
CA GLN A 60 -16.41 -1.51 -2.73
C GLN A 60 -16.71 -2.99 -2.46
N PHE A 61 -15.67 -3.74 -2.10
CA PHE A 61 -15.82 -5.11 -1.64
C PHE A 61 -16.33 -5.11 -0.20
N PHE A 62 -17.16 -6.09 0.16
CA PHE A 62 -17.75 -6.19 1.49
C PHE A 62 -17.21 -7.40 2.24
N VAL A 63 -16.73 -7.18 3.46
CA VAL A 63 -16.39 -8.25 4.41
C VAL A 63 -17.55 -8.49 5.37
N LYS A 64 -17.63 -9.73 5.85
CA LYS A 64 -18.66 -10.16 6.81
C LYS A 64 -18.50 -9.42 8.14
N LYS A 65 -19.63 -9.11 8.80
CA LYS A 65 -19.64 -8.53 10.15
C LYS A 65 -19.50 -9.57 11.26
N SER A 66 -19.93 -10.79 10.98
CA SER A 66 -19.81 -11.93 11.88
C SER A 66 -19.76 -13.23 11.07
N PRO A 67 -19.35 -14.36 11.66
CA PRO A 67 -19.35 -15.64 10.97
C PRO A 67 -20.73 -16.09 10.46
N SER A 68 -21.80 -15.59 11.10
CA SER A 68 -23.20 -15.88 10.73
C SER A 68 -23.76 -14.96 9.65
N ASP A 69 -23.01 -13.93 9.24
CA ASP A 69 -23.42 -12.97 8.22
C ASP A 69 -23.32 -13.63 6.83
N THR A 70 -24.39 -13.52 6.04
CA THR A 70 -24.52 -14.19 4.74
C THR A 70 -24.31 -13.25 3.55
N SER A 71 -24.37 -11.92 3.76
CA SER A 71 -24.33 -10.94 2.67
C SER A 71 -23.10 -10.04 2.65
N GLY A 72 -22.26 -10.06 3.69
CA GLY A 72 -21.18 -9.08 3.84
C GLY A 72 -21.75 -7.69 4.17
N SER A 73 -21.21 -7.04 5.19
CA SER A 73 -21.85 -5.83 5.76
C SER A 73 -20.93 -4.63 5.85
N PHE A 74 -19.60 -4.82 5.74
CA PHE A 74 -18.64 -3.75 5.89
C PHE A 74 -17.84 -3.52 4.60
N PRO A 75 -17.94 -2.34 3.99
CA PRO A 75 -17.13 -2.02 2.82
C PRO A 75 -15.68 -1.84 3.24
N ILE A 76 -14.75 -2.30 2.39
CA ILE A 76 -13.32 -2.01 2.48
C ILE A 76 -12.89 -1.12 1.31
N ASP A 77 -11.86 -0.30 1.53
CA ASP A 77 -11.45 0.71 0.55
C ASP A 77 -10.75 0.13 -0.67
N ILE A 78 -9.85 -0.83 -0.45
CA ILE A 78 -9.19 -1.58 -1.52
C ILE A 78 -9.11 -3.06 -1.15
N ALA A 79 -9.57 -3.92 -2.06
CA ALA A 79 -9.42 -5.37 -1.99
C ALA A 79 -8.46 -5.84 -3.08
N VAL A 80 -7.44 -6.62 -2.71
CA VAL A 80 -6.50 -7.24 -3.65
C VAL A 80 -6.68 -8.75 -3.61
N PHE A 81 -6.83 -9.36 -4.77
CA PHE A 81 -7.06 -10.80 -4.92
C PHE A 81 -5.84 -11.50 -5.48
N LYS A 82 -5.68 -12.78 -5.16
CA LYS A 82 -4.61 -13.62 -5.71
C LYS A 82 -4.70 -13.73 -7.23
N THR A 83 -5.91 -13.68 -7.79
CA THR A 83 -6.15 -13.87 -9.22
C THR A 83 -7.22 -12.90 -9.75
N PRO A 84 -7.28 -12.69 -11.09
CA PRO A 84 -8.28 -11.82 -11.71
C PRO A 84 -9.74 -12.29 -11.57
N GLU A 85 -9.97 -13.57 -11.26
CA GLU A 85 -11.33 -14.12 -11.05
C GLU A 85 -12.00 -13.56 -9.78
N LYS A 86 -11.21 -13.01 -8.85
CA LYS A 86 -11.69 -12.28 -7.66
C LYS A 86 -12.68 -13.08 -6.81
N LYS A 87 -12.46 -14.38 -6.62
CA LYS A 87 -13.34 -15.18 -5.75
C LYS A 87 -13.16 -14.75 -4.30
N GLU A 88 -14.21 -14.86 -3.48
CA GLU A 88 -14.19 -14.44 -2.07
C GLU A 88 -13.05 -15.12 -1.28
N ASN A 89 -12.78 -16.40 -1.54
CA ASN A 89 -11.70 -17.16 -0.90
C ASN A 89 -10.30 -16.86 -1.45
N GLU A 90 -10.19 -16.02 -2.48
CA GLU A 90 -8.94 -15.56 -3.09
C GLU A 90 -8.62 -14.12 -2.68
N LEU A 91 -9.42 -13.50 -1.80
CA LEU A 91 -9.07 -12.22 -1.19
C LEU A 91 -7.74 -12.39 -0.44
N TYR A 92 -6.78 -11.53 -0.76
CA TYR A 92 -5.39 -11.67 -0.33
C TYR A 92 -4.96 -10.52 0.58
N ILE A 93 -5.16 -9.28 0.13
CA ILE A 93 -4.79 -8.06 0.87
C ILE A 93 -6.01 -7.19 1.04
N ILE A 94 -6.22 -6.69 2.26
CA ILE A 94 -7.21 -5.65 2.57
C ILE A 94 -6.43 -4.36 2.87
N VAL A 95 -6.79 -3.27 2.19
CA VAL A 95 -6.28 -1.93 2.52
C VAL A 95 -7.43 -1.10 3.09
N GLU A 96 -7.20 -0.57 4.30
CA GLU A 96 -8.06 0.43 4.94
C GLU A 96 -7.39 1.80 4.83
N CYS A 97 -8.09 2.75 4.22
CA CYS A 97 -7.64 4.11 3.97
C CYS A 97 -8.40 5.07 4.89
N LYS A 98 -7.81 5.48 6.02
CA LYS A 98 -8.50 6.37 6.98
C LYS A 98 -7.61 7.48 7.51
N GLN A 99 -8.20 8.66 7.65
CA GLN A 99 -7.56 9.81 8.30
C GLN A 99 -7.61 9.76 9.85
N SER A 100 -8.35 8.80 10.43
CA SER A 100 -8.59 8.70 11.87
C SER A 100 -7.36 8.19 12.66
N MET A 101 -7.52 8.02 13.98
CA MET A 101 -6.44 7.59 14.87
C MET A 101 -5.94 6.18 14.52
N ILE A 102 -4.62 6.03 14.34
CA ILE A 102 -3.94 4.80 13.90
C ILE A 102 -4.42 3.56 14.68
N LYS A 103 -4.56 3.67 16.00
CA LYS A 103 -4.97 2.54 16.87
C LYS A 103 -6.35 1.98 16.54
N GLU A 104 -7.31 2.86 16.28
CA GLU A 104 -8.69 2.47 15.95
C GLU A 104 -8.73 1.82 14.56
N GLY A 105 -8.05 2.42 13.59
CA GLY A 105 -7.96 1.86 12.23
C GLY A 105 -7.29 0.49 12.18
N ILE A 106 -6.24 0.27 12.97
CA ILE A 106 -5.59 -1.05 13.10
C ILE A 106 -6.54 -2.07 13.72
N SER A 107 -7.33 -1.71 14.73
CA SER A 107 -8.30 -2.63 15.35
C SER A 107 -9.34 -3.08 14.32
N GLN A 108 -9.92 -2.13 13.58
CA GLN A 108 -10.89 -2.41 12.53
C GLN A 108 -10.31 -3.30 11.42
N LEU A 109 -9.07 -3.02 10.99
CA LEU A 109 -8.39 -3.85 9.99
C LEU A 109 -8.20 -5.30 10.49
N LYS A 110 -7.87 -5.50 11.77
CA LYS A 110 -7.77 -6.85 12.35
C LYS A 110 -9.11 -7.59 12.37
N ASP A 111 -10.22 -6.89 12.61
CA ASP A 111 -11.56 -7.50 12.56
C ASP A 111 -11.87 -7.99 11.13
N TYR A 112 -11.57 -7.17 10.12
CA TYR A 112 -11.73 -7.52 8.71
C TYR A 112 -10.87 -8.72 8.29
N LEU A 113 -9.61 -8.75 8.72
CA LEU A 113 -8.71 -9.88 8.47
C LEU A 113 -9.22 -11.15 9.16
N THR A 114 -9.78 -11.05 10.37
CA THR A 114 -10.31 -12.20 11.10
C THR A 114 -11.46 -12.86 10.34
N LEU A 115 -12.35 -12.04 9.76
CA LEU A 115 -13.60 -12.48 9.13
C LEU A 115 -13.50 -12.77 7.62
N SER A 116 -12.29 -12.79 7.06
CA SER A 116 -12.05 -13.00 5.63
C SER A 116 -10.89 -13.97 5.35
N SER A 117 -10.70 -14.35 4.08
CA SER A 117 -9.55 -15.15 3.63
C SER A 117 -8.26 -14.34 3.51
N ALA A 118 -8.31 -13.02 3.66
CA ALA A 118 -7.15 -12.15 3.51
C ALA A 118 -6.02 -12.56 4.46
N GLU A 119 -4.81 -12.59 3.93
CA GLU A 119 -3.60 -12.96 4.67
C GLU A 119 -2.86 -11.71 5.17
N LEU A 120 -3.06 -10.58 4.49
CA LEU A 120 -2.35 -9.33 4.74
C LEU A 120 -3.32 -8.16 4.87
N GLY A 121 -3.01 -7.25 5.79
CA GLY A 121 -3.71 -6.00 5.95
C GLY A 121 -2.78 -4.82 5.80
N VAL A 122 -3.27 -3.74 5.22
CA VAL A 122 -2.59 -2.46 5.17
C VAL A 122 -3.49 -1.38 5.73
N TRP A 123 -2.97 -0.56 6.62
CA TRP A 123 -3.62 0.68 7.03
C TRP A 123 -2.81 1.86 6.52
N TYR A 124 -3.48 2.81 5.86
CA TYR A 124 -2.84 3.98 5.27
C TYR A 124 -3.68 5.25 5.42
N ASN A 125 -3.06 6.37 5.75
CA ASN A 125 -3.75 7.65 5.93
C ASN A 125 -3.36 8.73 4.90
N GLY A 126 -2.55 8.36 3.89
CA GLY A 126 -2.07 9.31 2.88
C GLY A 126 -0.85 10.13 3.27
N LYS A 127 -0.41 10.10 4.54
CA LYS A 127 0.65 10.98 5.06
C LYS A 127 1.81 10.25 5.70
N ASP A 128 1.51 9.27 6.54
CA ASP A 128 2.48 8.51 7.30
C ASP A 128 2.84 7.21 6.57
N THR A 129 3.93 6.58 7.00
CA THR A 129 4.29 5.24 6.51
C THR A 129 3.12 4.28 6.77
N PRO A 130 2.68 3.48 5.78
CA PRO A 130 1.62 2.51 6.00
C PRO A 130 1.98 1.49 7.08
N VAL A 131 0.96 1.01 7.80
CA VAL A 131 1.11 -0.10 8.74
C VAL A 131 0.72 -1.38 8.03
N TYR A 132 1.65 -2.35 7.99
CA TYR A 132 1.43 -3.64 7.35
C TYR A 132 1.27 -4.73 8.40
N LEU A 133 0.25 -5.56 8.26
CA LEU A 133 -0.07 -6.65 9.16
C LEU A 133 -0.11 -7.98 8.40
N GLN A 134 0.50 -9.00 8.98
CA GLN A 134 0.34 -10.39 8.60
C GLN A 134 -0.66 -11.08 9.54
N LYS A 135 -1.65 -11.75 8.96
CA LYS A 135 -2.52 -12.71 9.63
C LYS A 135 -1.80 -14.05 9.75
N ILE A 136 -1.66 -14.58 10.97
CA ILE A 136 -0.99 -15.86 11.23
C ILE A 136 -1.94 -16.76 12.02
N ILE A 137 -2.29 -17.90 11.46
CA ILE A 137 -3.06 -18.94 12.15
C ILE A 137 -2.06 -19.93 12.74
N THR A 138 -2.09 -20.06 14.06
CA THR A 138 -1.25 -20.99 14.82
C THR A 138 -2.13 -22.02 15.54
N GLU A 139 -1.52 -23.05 16.13
CA GLU A 139 -2.22 -24.00 17.00
C GLU A 139 -2.90 -23.30 18.20
N ASN A 140 -2.34 -22.18 18.66
CA ASN A 140 -2.86 -21.38 19.78
C ASN A 140 -3.87 -20.31 19.34
N GLY A 141 -4.30 -20.34 18.08
CA GLY A 141 -5.27 -19.41 17.52
C GLY A 141 -4.65 -18.36 16.59
N LEU A 142 -5.39 -17.26 16.41
CA LEU A 142 -5.09 -16.20 15.46
C LEU A 142 -4.20 -15.12 16.06
N VAL A 143 -3.08 -14.82 15.40
CA VAL A 143 -2.12 -13.77 15.77
C VAL A 143 -1.92 -12.81 14.61
N PHE A 144 -1.70 -11.54 14.92
CA PHE A 144 -1.32 -10.51 13.95
C PHE A 144 0.09 -10.03 14.21
N LYS A 145 0.95 -10.10 13.19
CA LYS A 145 2.33 -9.62 13.25
C LYS A 145 2.48 -8.39 12.37
N GLN A 146 3.08 -7.33 12.90
CA GLN A 146 3.49 -6.20 12.06
C GLN A 146 4.72 -6.60 11.23
N ILE A 147 4.65 -6.36 9.93
CA ILE A 147 5.72 -6.69 8.96
C ILE A 147 6.25 -5.39 8.32
N PRO A 148 7.48 -5.39 7.78
CA PRO A 148 8.05 -4.17 7.22
C PRO A 148 7.36 -3.74 5.92
N ASN A 149 6.81 -4.68 5.16
CA ASN A 149 6.08 -4.40 3.93
C ASN A 149 5.14 -5.55 3.52
N ILE A 150 4.31 -5.35 2.49
CA ILE A 150 3.60 -6.42 1.76
C ILE A 150 4.45 -6.92 0.57
N PRO A 151 4.21 -8.16 0.08
CA PRO A 151 4.95 -8.69 -1.05
C PRO A 151 4.44 -8.09 -2.36
N LYS A 152 5.36 -7.94 -3.31
CA LYS A 152 5.03 -7.70 -4.72
C LYS A 152 4.27 -8.88 -5.29
N ARG A 153 3.56 -8.67 -6.40
CA ARG A 153 2.89 -9.75 -7.12
C ARG A 153 3.89 -10.86 -7.48
N GLY A 154 3.64 -12.07 -6.98
CA GLY A 154 4.47 -13.25 -7.20
C GLY A 154 5.67 -13.39 -6.26
N GLU A 155 5.92 -12.42 -5.39
CA GLU A 155 6.93 -12.50 -4.32
C GLU A 155 6.36 -13.27 -3.13
N ARG A 156 7.19 -14.08 -2.45
CA ARG A 156 6.77 -14.74 -1.22
C ARG A 156 6.96 -13.80 -0.05
N LEU A 157 6.11 -13.97 0.97
CA LEU A 157 6.17 -13.14 2.17
C LEU A 157 7.53 -13.18 2.89
N GLU A 158 8.20 -14.34 2.89
CA GLU A 158 9.52 -14.51 3.51
C GLU A 158 10.67 -13.89 2.71
N ASP A 159 10.43 -13.56 1.43
CA ASP A 159 11.42 -12.93 0.56
C ASP A 159 11.40 -11.39 0.67
N ILE A 160 10.45 -10.82 1.43
CA ILE A 160 10.32 -9.36 1.61
C ILE A 160 11.61 -8.77 2.19
N GLY A 161 12.18 -7.83 1.46
CA GLY A 161 13.42 -7.15 1.83
C GLY A 161 14.68 -7.86 1.35
N LEU A 162 14.58 -9.06 0.77
CA LEU A 162 15.71 -9.82 0.24
C LEU A 162 15.91 -9.54 -1.25
N TYR A 163 16.28 -8.30 -1.57
CA TYR A 163 16.51 -7.89 -2.95
C TYR A 163 17.97 -8.10 -3.36
N LYS A 164 18.21 -8.71 -4.51
CA LYS A 164 19.55 -8.64 -5.11
C LYS A 164 19.76 -7.25 -5.67
N ARG A 165 21.01 -6.77 -5.66
CA ARG A 165 21.33 -5.43 -6.19
C ARG A 165 20.81 -5.24 -7.63
N LYS A 166 20.95 -6.23 -8.51
CA LYS A 166 20.49 -6.14 -9.91
C LYS A 166 18.98 -6.01 -10.07
N ASP A 167 18.21 -6.38 -9.05
CA ASP A 167 16.74 -6.39 -9.06
C ASP A 167 16.16 -5.07 -8.49
N LEU A 168 17.02 -4.14 -8.06
CA LEU A 168 16.61 -2.82 -7.58
C LEU A 168 16.02 -1.98 -8.72
N ILE A 169 14.91 -1.31 -8.42
CA ILE A 169 14.22 -0.41 -9.34
C ILE A 169 14.35 1.03 -8.86
N VAL A 170 14.30 1.98 -9.80
CA VAL A 170 14.25 3.40 -9.46
C VAL A 170 12.87 3.68 -8.84
N PRO A 171 12.80 4.24 -7.62
CA PRO A 171 11.53 4.51 -6.98
C PRO A 171 10.71 5.55 -7.75
N HIS A 172 9.41 5.30 -7.87
CA HIS A 172 8.46 6.29 -8.34
C HIS A 172 8.16 7.29 -7.22
N ASN A 173 8.03 8.58 -7.55
CA ASN A 173 7.62 9.63 -6.60
C ASN A 173 8.48 9.78 -5.33
N LEU A 174 9.78 10.03 -5.50
CA LEU A 174 10.75 10.29 -4.41
C LEU A 174 10.26 11.34 -3.37
N LYS A 175 9.53 12.38 -3.81
CA LYS A 175 9.04 13.43 -2.90
C LYS A 175 8.08 12.86 -1.84
N ALA A 176 7.17 11.98 -2.23
CA ALA A 176 6.24 11.34 -1.29
C ALA A 176 6.99 10.43 -0.30
N ILE A 177 7.97 9.66 -0.80
CA ILE A 177 8.80 8.77 0.02
C ILE A 177 9.57 9.58 1.08
N PHE A 178 10.25 10.67 0.67
CA PHE A 178 10.98 11.52 1.61
C PHE A 178 10.06 12.21 2.63
N ASN A 179 8.87 12.65 2.22
CA ASN A 179 7.90 13.22 3.14
C ASN A 179 7.45 12.19 4.19
N SER A 180 7.18 10.95 3.77
CA SER A 180 6.81 9.85 4.67
C SER A 180 7.93 9.54 5.67
N LEU A 181 9.18 9.40 5.19
CA LEU A 181 10.35 9.20 6.05
C LEU A 181 10.53 10.37 7.04
N ARG A 182 10.40 11.61 6.58
CA ARG A 182 10.49 12.81 7.42
C ARG A 182 9.42 12.81 8.51
N ASN A 183 8.18 12.50 8.17
CA ASN A 183 7.07 12.46 9.13
C ASN A 183 7.27 11.35 10.17
N HIS A 184 7.73 10.17 9.72
CA HIS A 184 8.05 9.07 10.61
C HIS A 184 9.17 9.43 11.59
N LEU A 185 10.26 10.05 11.12
CA LEU A 185 11.34 10.52 11.99
C LEU A 185 10.85 11.61 12.95
N ALA A 186 10.09 12.59 12.47
CA ALA A 186 9.58 13.67 13.31
C ALA A 186 8.66 13.17 14.43
N GLY A 187 7.85 12.14 14.17
CA GLY A 187 6.95 11.54 15.16
C GLY A 187 7.66 10.68 16.22
N ASN A 188 8.88 10.21 15.93
CA ASN A 188 9.64 9.31 16.81
C ASN A 188 10.92 9.93 17.38
N ALA A 189 11.33 11.12 16.93
CA ALA A 189 12.53 11.78 17.40
C ALA A 189 12.38 12.27 18.84
N ILE A 190 13.17 11.70 19.75
CA ILE A 190 13.29 12.16 21.13
C ILE A 190 14.32 13.29 21.16
N GLY A 191 13.91 14.50 21.54
CA GLY A 191 14.82 15.61 21.86
C GLY A 191 14.93 16.75 20.83
N THR A 192 14.50 16.58 19.58
CA THR A 192 14.41 17.70 18.60
C THR A 192 13.51 17.37 17.41
N THR A 193 12.66 18.33 17.03
CA THR A 193 11.84 18.31 15.80
C THR A 193 12.34 19.29 14.75
N ARG A 194 13.54 19.85 14.94
CA ARG A 194 14.13 20.80 14.00
C ARG A 194 14.41 20.12 12.66
N ASP A 195 13.91 20.70 11.58
CA ASP A 195 14.05 20.13 10.23
C ASP A 195 15.50 19.93 9.80
N GLU A 196 16.44 20.76 10.26
CA GLU A 196 17.87 20.59 10.00
C GLU A 196 18.42 19.26 10.54
N GLU A 197 18.01 18.85 11.73
CA GLU A 197 18.46 17.59 12.35
C GLU A 197 17.80 16.38 11.68
N LEU A 198 16.50 16.49 11.35
CA LEU A 198 15.79 15.47 10.57
C LEU A 198 16.41 15.30 9.18
N ALA A 199 16.79 16.39 8.53
CA ALA A 199 17.46 16.37 7.23
C ALA A 199 18.81 15.65 7.28
N LYS A 200 19.63 15.87 8.33
CA LYS A 200 20.89 15.13 8.54
C LYS A 200 20.65 13.63 8.66
N GLN A 201 19.63 13.21 9.41
CA GLN A 201 19.29 11.79 9.54
C GLN A 201 18.85 11.18 8.20
N LEU A 202 18.02 11.88 7.43
CA LEU A 202 17.62 11.45 6.08
C LEU A 202 18.82 11.34 5.14
N ILE A 203 19.76 12.28 5.18
CA ILE A 203 21.00 12.24 4.39
C ILE A 203 21.83 11.00 4.75
N ASN A 204 21.96 10.67 6.04
CA ASN A 204 22.69 9.48 6.48
C ASN A 204 22.04 8.19 5.96
N ILE A 205 20.70 8.10 5.98
CA ILE A 205 19.94 6.98 5.39
C ILE A 205 20.26 6.86 3.89
N ILE A 206 20.23 7.96 3.15
CA ILE A 206 20.55 7.97 1.71
C ILE A 206 22.00 7.50 1.48
N PHE A 207 22.97 8.02 2.24
CA PHE A 207 24.36 7.61 2.07
C PHE A 207 24.57 6.13 2.37
N THR A 208 23.87 5.59 3.38
CA THR A 208 23.95 4.17 3.71
C THR A 208 23.41 3.32 2.58
N LYS A 209 22.26 3.71 2.00
CA LYS A 209 21.71 3.07 0.80
C LYS A 209 22.66 3.11 -0.39
N ILE A 210 23.20 4.30 -0.72
CA ILE A 210 24.14 4.47 -1.83
C ILE A 210 25.40 3.63 -1.62
N TYR A 211 25.92 3.60 -0.39
CA TYR A 211 27.08 2.81 -0.05
C TYR A 211 26.81 1.32 -0.27
N ASP A 212 25.72 0.80 0.30
CA ASP A 212 25.35 -0.61 0.18
C ASP A 212 25.12 -1.01 -1.29
N GLU A 213 24.39 -0.18 -2.05
CA GLU A 213 24.21 -0.40 -3.48
C GLU A 213 25.54 -0.38 -4.23
N LYS A 214 26.43 0.59 -3.97
CA LYS A 214 27.69 0.74 -4.69
C LYS A 214 28.63 -0.45 -4.48
N PHE A 215 28.68 -1.00 -3.27
CA PHE A 215 29.65 -2.02 -2.87
C PHE A 215 29.10 -3.45 -2.82
N THR A 216 27.80 -3.66 -3.01
CA THR A 216 27.20 -4.99 -3.16
C THR A 216 27.31 -5.49 -4.62
N PRO A 217 27.77 -6.72 -4.88
CA PRO A 217 27.76 -7.31 -6.21
C PRO A 217 26.34 -7.49 -6.80
N PRO A 218 26.16 -7.52 -8.14
CA PRO A 218 24.84 -7.59 -8.77
C PRO A 218 23.95 -8.75 -8.32
N ASN A 219 24.52 -9.92 -8.02
CA ASN A 219 23.78 -11.13 -7.64
C ASN A 219 23.66 -11.33 -6.12
N GLU A 220 24.23 -10.44 -5.32
CA GLU A 220 24.16 -10.48 -3.87
C GLU A 220 23.01 -9.63 -3.34
N VAL A 221 22.51 -10.02 -2.16
CA VAL A 221 21.41 -9.35 -1.47
C VAL A 221 21.93 -8.07 -0.81
N VAL A 222 21.24 -6.96 -1.04
CA VAL A 222 21.50 -5.70 -0.35
C VAL A 222 21.10 -5.82 1.12
N LYS A 223 21.83 -5.14 2.00
CA LYS A 223 21.66 -5.23 3.46
C LYS A 223 20.89 -4.04 4.03
N PHE A 224 20.73 -2.99 3.25
CA PHE A 224 20.05 -1.76 3.64
C PHE A 224 18.61 -1.68 3.15
#